data_AF-A0A7S6MGB7-F1
#
_entry.id   AF-A0A7S6MGB7-F1
#
_cell.length_a   1.000
_cell.length_b   1.000
_cell.length_c   1.000
_cell.angle_alpha   90.00
_cell.angle_beta   90.00
_cell.angle_gamma   90.00
#
_symmetry.space_group_name_H-M   'P 1'
#
loop_
_entity.id
_entity.type
_entity.pdbx_description
1 polymer ?
#
loop_
_entity_poly.entity_id
_entity_poly.type
_entity_poly.pdbx_seq_one_letter_code
_entity_poly.pdbx_strand_id
1 'polypeptide(L)'
;MAEASGTTASESGSQAAQEATVRGEHVTATESSRPDPHRPSAGGSSPGASDSRGGAGAVQSQPRQPTVLHPFPHIEVRLDDRAVLFDGVACLDAGWLEFIVCTPGTKEHESLIVTRARPSHIHAALLLIGLKPGSPGRWVYENDRVSTVPPTGDEVIVEVIYTNEQGQMVTEPIRRWIRDHLGENEFPDRPWTFGGSRMRQAPPDFGVAEIYEADYSGSVIGLVTFGDEMLCFPEVLPDQVDIQPPEWEVNSKHVPRPGTAVTVVLRPAGE
;
A
#
# COMPACT_ATOMS: atom_id res chain seq x y z
N MET A 1 5.28 -25.50 -57.31
CA MET A 1 6.65 -25.97 -56.98
C MET A 1 7.39 -24.84 -56.30
N ALA A 2 7.57 -24.94 -54.99
CA ALA A 2 8.62 -24.28 -54.22
C ALA A 2 8.44 -24.74 -52.75
N GLU A 3 9.01 -25.91 -52.45
CA GLU A 3 9.38 -26.27 -51.08
C GLU A 3 10.70 -25.57 -50.76
N ALA A 4 10.87 -25.09 -49.52
CA ALA A 4 11.84 -25.65 -48.57
C ALA A 4 12.18 -24.66 -47.44
N SER A 5 12.39 -25.27 -46.27
CA SER A 5 13.33 -24.88 -45.22
C SER A 5 12.74 -24.15 -44.01
N GLY A 6 12.60 -24.90 -42.92
CA GLY A 6 12.34 -24.37 -41.59
C GLY A 6 12.28 -25.48 -40.53
N THR A 7 13.43 -26.05 -40.17
CA THR A 7 13.56 -26.88 -38.97
C THR A 7 14.94 -26.66 -38.38
N THR A 8 14.99 -26.03 -37.20
CA THR A 8 15.96 -26.35 -36.15
C THR A 8 15.34 -26.00 -34.81
N ALA A 9 15.23 -27.01 -33.95
CA ALA A 9 14.95 -26.90 -32.54
C ALA A 9 16.28 -26.97 -31.77
N SER A 10 16.39 -26.20 -30.69
CA SER A 10 17.42 -26.36 -29.66
C SER A 10 16.78 -25.91 -28.34
N GLU A 11 16.25 -26.86 -27.58
CA GLU A 11 16.91 -27.52 -26.44
C GLU A 11 17.11 -26.62 -25.22
N SER A 12 16.25 -26.94 -24.25
CA SER A 12 16.19 -26.57 -22.85
C SER A 12 17.40 -27.04 -22.04
N GLY A 13 17.91 -26.19 -21.16
CA GLY A 13 18.82 -26.56 -20.09
C GLY A 13 18.47 -25.83 -18.80
N SER A 14 17.69 -26.49 -17.93
CA SER A 14 17.41 -26.06 -16.55
C SER A 14 18.33 -26.84 -15.61
N GLN A 15 19.13 -26.14 -14.82
CA GLN A 15 19.93 -26.72 -13.73
C GLN A 15 19.40 -26.21 -12.39
N ALA A 16 18.97 -27.16 -11.56
CA ALA A 16 18.53 -26.99 -10.19
C ALA A 16 19.72 -26.74 -9.25
N ALA A 17 19.53 -25.86 -8.27
CA ALA A 17 20.43 -25.66 -7.13
C ALA A 17 19.73 -26.08 -5.84
N GLN A 18 20.50 -26.77 -4.99
CA GLN A 18 20.08 -27.50 -3.79
C GLN A 18 19.94 -26.58 -2.56
N GLU A 19 18.91 -26.81 -1.75
CA GLU A 19 18.73 -26.23 -0.42
C GLU A 19 19.40 -27.06 0.68
N ALA A 20 20.09 -26.40 1.60
CA ALA A 20 20.68 -26.97 2.80
C ALA A 20 19.79 -26.68 4.03
N THR A 21 19.39 -27.75 4.73
CA THR A 21 18.64 -27.72 5.99
C THR A 21 19.56 -27.44 7.18
N VAL A 22 19.14 -26.56 8.10
CA VAL A 22 19.69 -26.47 9.46
C VAL A 22 18.57 -26.67 10.47
N ARG A 23 18.76 -27.61 11.40
CA ARG A 23 17.89 -27.95 12.54
C ARG A 23 18.54 -27.53 13.86
N GLY A 24 17.68 -27.25 14.86
CA GLY A 24 18.00 -27.14 16.30
C GLY A 24 17.83 -25.70 16.80
N GLU A 25 17.15 -25.39 17.90
CA GLU A 25 17.04 -26.11 19.17
C GLU A 25 15.71 -25.79 19.89
N HIS A 26 15.19 -26.78 20.62
CA HIS A 26 14.16 -26.64 21.63
C HIS A 26 14.83 -26.60 23.01
N VAL A 27 14.50 -25.60 23.84
CA VAL A 27 14.78 -25.62 25.28
C VAL A 27 13.48 -25.32 26.01
N THR A 28 13.07 -26.24 26.88
CA THR A 28 11.92 -26.14 27.80
C THR A 28 12.41 -26.18 29.25
N ALA A 29 11.49 -25.82 30.15
CA ALA A 29 11.47 -26.01 31.61
C ALA A 29 11.99 -24.80 32.43
N THR A 30 11.40 -24.35 33.54
CA THR A 30 10.22 -24.77 34.32
C THR A 30 9.97 -23.71 35.42
N GLU A 31 8.73 -23.60 35.88
CA GLU A 31 8.27 -22.83 37.06
C GLU A 31 8.88 -23.32 38.39
N SER A 32 8.94 -22.42 39.39
CA SER A 32 8.66 -22.72 40.81
C SER A 32 8.74 -21.42 41.64
N SER A 33 7.61 -20.84 42.06
CA SER A 33 6.93 -21.00 43.37
C SER A 33 7.28 -19.90 44.41
N ARG A 34 6.25 -19.18 44.86
CA ARG A 34 6.23 -18.26 46.01
C ARG A 34 6.14 -19.04 47.34
N PRO A 35 6.40 -18.36 48.47
CA PRO A 35 5.31 -18.25 49.46
C PRO A 35 5.20 -16.89 50.19
N ASP A 36 3.97 -16.54 50.54
CA ASP A 36 3.47 -15.58 51.55
C ASP A 36 3.39 -16.27 52.95
N PRO A 37 2.87 -15.68 54.06
CA PRO A 37 2.82 -14.29 54.57
C PRO A 37 3.16 -14.23 56.10
N HIS A 38 3.23 -13.02 56.72
CA HIS A 38 2.63 -12.72 58.06
C HIS A 38 2.87 -11.26 58.53
N ARG A 39 1.78 -10.65 59.02
CA ARG A 39 1.56 -9.32 59.68
C ARG A 39 1.65 -9.50 61.24
N PRO A 40 1.35 -8.52 62.15
CA PRO A 40 1.25 -7.04 62.12
C PRO A 40 1.93 -6.31 63.32
N SER A 41 1.98 -4.97 63.31
CA SER A 41 1.73 -4.18 64.53
C SER A 41 1.20 -2.77 64.22
N ALA A 42 0.26 -2.32 65.05
CA ALA A 42 -0.55 -1.12 64.91
C ALA A 42 -0.16 -0.01 65.90
N GLY A 43 -0.66 1.21 65.63
CA GLY A 43 -0.78 2.34 66.57
C GLY A 43 0.00 3.57 66.10
N GLY A 44 -0.55 4.78 65.97
CA GLY A 44 -1.87 5.32 66.23
C GLY A 44 -1.84 6.85 66.05
N SER A 45 -3.02 7.46 65.99
CA SER A 45 -3.36 8.88 66.28
C SER A 45 -3.24 9.93 65.16
N SER A 46 -4.41 10.45 64.74
CA SER A 46 -4.66 11.70 63.99
C SER A 46 -4.75 12.92 64.96
N PRO A 47 -5.21 14.14 64.55
CA PRO A 47 -5.19 14.84 63.25
C PRO A 47 -4.59 16.27 63.35
N GLY A 48 -4.25 16.89 62.22
CA GLY A 48 -3.90 18.32 62.16
C GLY A 48 -4.39 18.93 60.85
N ALA A 49 -5.46 19.71 60.92
CA ALA A 49 -5.94 20.51 59.81
C ALA A 49 -4.99 21.68 59.54
N SER A 50 -4.63 21.88 58.28
CA SER A 50 -4.20 23.19 57.80
C SER A 50 -4.70 23.40 56.38
N ASP A 51 -5.62 24.35 56.25
CA ASP A 51 -5.94 25.04 55.01
C ASP A 51 -4.64 25.43 54.27
N SER A 52 -4.45 24.88 53.07
CA SER A 52 -3.57 25.48 52.08
C SER A 52 -4.36 25.68 50.81
N ARG A 53 -4.75 26.95 50.63
CA ARG A 53 -5.30 27.59 49.45
C ARG A 53 -4.82 26.95 48.16
N GLY A 54 -5.78 26.73 47.26
CA GLY A 54 -5.54 26.24 45.92
C GLY A 54 -4.49 27.06 45.19
N GLY A 55 -3.33 26.45 44.98
CA GLY A 55 -2.57 26.68 43.78
C GLY A 55 -3.23 25.85 42.69
N ALA A 56 -4.04 26.49 41.85
CA ALA A 56 -4.36 25.94 40.53
C ALA A 56 -3.04 25.88 39.76
N GLY A 57 -2.28 24.82 39.98
CA GLY A 57 -1.16 24.45 39.13
C GLY A 57 -1.75 24.24 37.77
N ALA A 58 -1.53 25.18 36.86
CA ALA A 58 -1.76 24.97 35.45
C ALA A 58 -0.95 23.73 35.09
N VAL A 59 -1.64 22.59 34.94
CA VAL A 59 -1.06 21.40 34.34
C VAL A 59 -0.78 21.82 32.91
N GLN A 60 0.45 22.24 32.65
CA GLN A 60 0.92 22.45 31.30
C GLN A 60 0.87 21.08 30.64
N SER A 61 -0.18 20.83 29.87
CA SER A 61 -0.27 19.66 29.02
C SER A 61 0.88 19.74 28.04
N GLN A 62 1.92 18.94 28.26
CA GLN A 62 2.96 18.79 27.26
C GLN A 62 2.30 18.27 25.97
N PRO A 63 2.64 18.85 24.80
CA PRO A 63 2.11 18.35 23.54
C PRO A 63 2.46 16.87 23.42
N ARG A 64 1.43 16.03 23.25
CA ARG A 64 1.60 14.59 23.06
C ARG A 64 2.44 14.39 21.79
N GLN A 65 3.53 13.66 21.89
CA GLN A 65 4.33 13.32 20.71
C GLN A 65 3.49 12.46 19.76
N PRO A 66 3.54 12.69 18.44
CA PRO A 66 2.86 11.85 17.47
C PRO A 66 3.28 10.39 17.63
N THR A 67 2.30 9.50 17.56
CA THR A 67 2.50 8.05 17.60
C THR A 67 2.83 7.57 16.20
N VAL A 68 4.10 7.24 16.00
CA VAL A 68 4.64 6.69 14.76
C VAL A 68 4.95 5.21 14.96
N LEU A 69 4.47 4.36 14.04
CA LEU A 69 4.71 2.93 14.03
C LEU A 69 5.41 2.50 12.74
N HIS A 70 6.24 1.47 12.81
CA HIS A 70 6.84 0.81 11.64
C HIS A 70 6.48 -0.68 11.67
N PRO A 71 5.20 -1.04 11.41
CA PRO A 71 4.72 -2.42 11.58
C PRO A 71 5.30 -3.39 10.55
N PHE A 72 5.77 -2.88 9.41
CA PHE A 72 6.28 -3.67 8.29
C PHE A 72 7.47 -2.98 7.62
N PRO A 73 8.34 -3.73 6.90
CA PRO A 73 9.38 -3.13 6.07
C PRO A 73 8.80 -2.13 5.07
N HIS A 74 9.49 -1.00 4.89
CA HIS A 74 9.12 0.10 3.99
C HIS A 74 7.85 0.85 4.34
N ILE A 75 7.25 0.62 5.52
CA ILE A 75 6.00 1.26 5.93
C ILE A 75 6.17 2.02 7.24
N GLU A 76 5.68 3.25 7.25
CA GLU A 76 5.47 4.08 8.43
C GLU A 76 3.97 4.36 8.58
N VAL A 77 3.47 4.29 9.80
CA VAL A 77 2.09 4.64 10.14
C VAL A 77 2.10 5.76 11.17
N ARG A 78 1.44 6.87 10.86
CA ARG A 78 1.25 8.00 11.79
C ARG A 78 -0.19 7.97 12.27
N LEU A 79 -0.41 7.51 13.50
CA LEU A 79 -1.77 7.29 14.02
C LEU A 79 -2.51 8.61 14.24
N ASP A 80 -1.85 9.63 14.81
CA ASP A 80 -2.47 10.92 15.08
C ASP A 80 -2.88 11.66 13.79
N ASP A 81 -2.10 11.47 12.71
CA ASP A 81 -2.39 12.06 11.40
C ASP A 81 -3.26 11.15 10.52
N ARG A 82 -3.60 9.94 10.98
CA ARG A 82 -4.21 8.85 10.20
C ARG A 82 -3.53 8.69 8.82
N ALA A 83 -2.22 8.53 8.82
CA ALA A 83 -1.41 8.42 7.61
C ALA A 83 -0.71 7.07 7.50
N VAL A 84 -0.66 6.52 6.30
CA VAL A 84 0.25 5.44 5.92
C VAL A 84 1.25 6.00 4.91
N LEU A 85 2.54 5.86 5.20
CA LEU A 85 3.62 6.26 4.31
C LEU A 85 4.41 5.04 3.90
N PHE A 86 4.82 4.98 2.63
CA PHE A 86 5.73 3.93 2.18
C PHE A 86 6.70 4.42 1.11
N ASP A 87 7.89 3.81 1.11
CA ASP A 87 8.96 4.16 0.18
C ASP A 87 8.64 3.68 -1.24
N GLY A 88 9.01 4.49 -2.23
CA GLY A 88 8.90 4.14 -3.65
C GLY A 88 10.01 4.79 -4.49
N VAL A 89 10.02 4.44 -5.76
CA VAL A 89 10.91 5.02 -6.77
C VAL A 89 10.08 5.35 -7.99
N ALA A 90 10.16 6.58 -8.49
CA ALA A 90 9.56 6.95 -9.78
C ALA A 90 10.18 6.09 -10.89
N CYS A 91 9.38 5.41 -11.71
CA CYS A 91 9.88 4.46 -12.71
C CYS A 91 9.55 4.83 -14.15
N LEU A 92 8.57 5.70 -14.39
CA LEU A 92 8.12 6.07 -15.72
C LEU A 92 7.95 7.59 -15.83
N ASP A 93 8.47 8.20 -16.90
CA ASP A 93 8.41 9.64 -17.16
C ASP A 93 7.67 10.00 -18.47
N ALA A 94 7.24 9.01 -19.25
CA ALA A 94 6.40 9.16 -20.43
C ALA A 94 5.63 7.87 -20.72
N GLY A 95 4.48 7.97 -21.40
CA GLY A 95 3.69 6.82 -21.85
C GLY A 95 2.30 6.76 -21.22
N TRP A 96 1.57 5.71 -21.60
CA TRP A 96 0.23 5.41 -21.11
C TRP A 96 0.28 4.86 -19.68
N LEU A 97 -0.77 5.12 -18.91
CA LEU A 97 -0.87 4.69 -17.53
C LEU A 97 -2.02 3.71 -17.34
N GLU A 98 -1.70 2.59 -16.70
CA GLU A 98 -2.68 1.67 -16.14
C GLU A 98 -2.61 1.60 -14.61
N PHE A 99 -1.44 1.95 -14.04
CA PHE A 99 -1.19 1.91 -12.61
C PHE A 99 -0.51 3.18 -12.12
N ILE A 100 -0.74 3.49 -10.84
CA ILE A 100 -0.03 4.54 -10.13
C ILE A 100 1.16 3.95 -9.40
N VAL A 101 0.95 2.83 -8.70
CA VAL A 101 1.99 2.14 -7.93
C VAL A 101 1.94 0.65 -8.21
N CYS A 102 3.10 0.05 -8.46
CA CYS A 102 3.27 -1.39 -8.56
C CYS A 102 4.46 -1.92 -7.74
N THR A 103 4.58 -3.24 -7.64
CA THR A 103 5.76 -3.92 -7.07
C THR A 103 6.81 -4.22 -8.15
N PRO A 104 8.07 -4.53 -7.81
CA PRO A 104 9.09 -4.81 -8.79
C PRO A 104 8.82 -6.11 -9.58
N GLY A 105 9.17 -6.10 -10.86
CA GLY A 105 9.04 -7.21 -11.81
C GLY A 105 7.62 -7.45 -12.31
N THR A 106 6.73 -6.46 -12.28
CA THR A 106 5.33 -6.62 -12.66
C THR A 106 4.88 -5.63 -13.73
N LYS A 107 4.56 -4.39 -13.35
CA LYS A 107 3.82 -3.42 -14.19
C LYS A 107 4.55 -2.10 -14.41
N GLU A 108 5.88 -2.11 -14.31
CA GLU A 108 6.69 -0.87 -14.34
C GLU A 108 6.56 -0.06 -15.62
N HIS A 109 6.23 -0.72 -16.74
CA HIS A 109 6.13 -0.10 -18.05
C HIS A 109 4.91 0.82 -18.21
N GLU A 110 3.97 0.76 -17.28
CA GLU A 110 2.69 1.48 -17.26
C GLU A 110 2.33 2.00 -15.86
N SER A 111 3.33 2.09 -14.97
CA SER A 111 3.22 2.55 -13.58
C SER A 111 4.07 3.79 -13.34
N LEU A 112 3.58 4.72 -12.51
CA LEU A 112 4.37 5.89 -12.10
C LEU A 112 5.47 5.55 -11.08
N ILE A 113 5.17 4.64 -10.14
CA ILE A 113 6.01 4.36 -8.98
C ILE A 113 6.16 2.84 -8.77
N VAL A 114 7.37 2.41 -8.46
CA VAL A 114 7.66 1.06 -7.94
C VAL A 114 7.94 1.12 -6.44
N THR A 115 7.29 0.26 -5.67
CA THR A 115 7.54 0.11 -4.23
C THR A 115 7.94 -1.31 -3.85
N ARG A 116 8.83 -1.44 -2.86
CA ARG A 116 9.12 -2.73 -2.21
C ARG A 116 8.20 -3.02 -1.02
N ALA A 117 7.34 -2.07 -0.63
CA ALA A 117 6.30 -2.33 0.36
C ALA A 117 5.31 -3.33 -0.24
N ARG A 118 5.09 -4.46 0.47
CA ARG A 118 4.14 -5.48 0.01
C ARG A 118 2.72 -4.92 0.07
N PRO A 119 1.88 -5.13 -0.96
CA PRO A 119 0.48 -4.70 -0.95
C PRO A 119 -0.31 -5.15 0.29
N SER A 120 -0.14 -6.39 0.75
CA SER A 120 -0.78 -6.89 1.98
C SER A 120 -0.33 -6.14 3.24
N HIS A 121 0.91 -5.66 3.28
CA HIS A 121 1.42 -4.83 4.39
C HIS A 121 0.82 -3.42 4.34
N ILE A 122 0.68 -2.83 3.14
CA ILE A 122 0.02 -1.52 2.98
C ILE A 122 -1.47 -1.64 3.34
N HIS A 123 -2.14 -2.70 2.90
CA HIS A 123 -3.50 -3.03 3.31
C HIS A 123 -3.62 -3.08 4.84
N ALA A 124 -2.77 -3.87 5.51
CA ALA A 124 -2.79 -3.97 6.96
C ALA A 124 -2.52 -2.63 7.66
N ALA A 125 -1.65 -1.78 7.10
CA ALA A 125 -1.40 -0.44 7.61
C ALA A 125 -2.61 0.49 7.47
N LEU A 126 -3.38 0.39 6.37
CA LEU A 126 -4.63 1.13 6.21
C LEU A 126 -5.69 0.70 7.25
N LEU A 127 -5.75 -0.60 7.58
CA LEU A 127 -6.58 -1.08 8.68
C LEU A 127 -6.17 -0.46 10.04
N LEU A 128 -4.88 -0.28 10.29
CA LEU A 128 -4.38 0.32 11.55
C LEU A 128 -4.82 1.78 11.74
N ILE A 129 -5.01 2.53 10.66
CA ILE A 129 -5.54 3.91 10.70
C ILE A 129 -7.08 3.96 10.57
N GLY A 130 -7.74 2.80 10.66
CA GLY A 130 -9.20 2.65 10.78
C GLY A 130 -9.96 2.59 9.45
N LEU A 131 -9.27 2.49 8.31
CA LEU A 131 -9.93 2.36 7.02
C LEU A 131 -10.47 0.94 6.81
N LYS A 132 -11.56 0.82 6.06
CA LYS A 132 -12.23 -0.43 5.74
C LYS A 132 -12.13 -0.73 4.25
N PRO A 133 -11.61 -1.91 3.88
CA PRO A 133 -11.62 -2.34 2.50
C PRO A 133 -13.06 -2.73 2.10
N GLY A 134 -13.39 -2.56 0.84
CA GLY A 134 -14.58 -3.16 0.24
C GLY A 134 -14.20 -4.23 -0.77
N SER A 135 -14.34 -3.91 -2.05
CA SER A 135 -14.02 -4.81 -3.16
C SER A 135 -13.46 -4.03 -4.34
N PRO A 136 -12.53 -4.60 -5.13
CA PRO A 136 -12.12 -4.01 -6.39
C PRO A 136 -13.28 -3.84 -7.37
N GLY A 137 -13.09 -2.94 -8.34
CA GLY A 137 -14.02 -2.75 -9.44
C GLY A 137 -14.03 -3.98 -10.36
N ARG A 138 -15.06 -4.08 -11.19
CA ARG A 138 -15.12 -5.10 -12.25
C ARG A 138 -15.86 -4.57 -13.46
N TRP A 139 -15.57 -5.16 -14.60
CA TRP A 139 -16.32 -4.96 -15.82
C TRP A 139 -16.46 -6.27 -16.59
N VAL A 140 -17.48 -6.36 -17.43
CA VAL A 140 -17.75 -7.51 -18.30
C VAL A 140 -18.23 -6.99 -19.65
N TYR A 141 -17.77 -7.64 -20.73
CA TYR A 141 -18.26 -7.41 -22.08
C TYR A 141 -19.08 -8.62 -22.56
N GLU A 142 -20.40 -8.43 -22.69
CA GLU A 142 -21.34 -9.46 -23.13
C GLU A 142 -22.41 -8.83 -24.02
N ASN A 143 -22.80 -9.52 -25.10
CA ASN A 143 -23.84 -9.07 -26.05
C ASN A 143 -23.60 -7.64 -26.57
N ASP A 144 -22.36 -7.34 -26.95
CA ASP A 144 -21.91 -6.03 -27.44
C ASP A 144 -22.18 -4.86 -26.47
N ARG A 145 -22.15 -5.15 -25.16
CA ARG A 145 -22.33 -4.16 -24.09
C ARG A 145 -21.32 -4.35 -22.98
N VAL A 146 -20.81 -3.22 -22.50
CA VAL A 146 -19.99 -3.16 -21.29
C VAL A 146 -20.91 -2.97 -20.09
N SER A 147 -20.77 -3.85 -19.09
CA SER A 147 -21.40 -3.69 -17.78
C SER A 147 -20.32 -3.51 -16.73
N THR A 148 -20.44 -2.47 -15.90
CA THR A 148 -19.44 -2.14 -14.87
C THR A 148 -20.03 -2.25 -13.47
N VAL A 149 -19.19 -2.59 -12.50
CA VAL A 149 -19.47 -2.46 -11.07
C VAL A 149 -18.31 -1.70 -10.43
N PRO A 150 -18.56 -0.52 -9.86
CA PRO A 150 -17.51 0.30 -9.28
C PRO A 150 -16.89 -0.37 -8.05
N PRO A 151 -15.63 -0.03 -7.72
CA PRO A 151 -15.03 -0.48 -6.47
C PRO A 151 -15.81 0.06 -5.26
N THR A 152 -15.70 -0.64 -4.14
CA THR A 152 -16.29 -0.23 -2.85
C THR A 152 -15.22 -0.22 -1.77
N GLY A 153 -15.42 0.57 -0.72
CA GLY A 153 -14.47 0.73 0.39
C GLY A 153 -14.34 2.19 0.81
N ASP A 154 -13.54 2.45 1.84
CA ASP A 154 -13.25 3.81 2.27
C ASP A 154 -12.40 4.55 1.21
N GLU A 155 -12.62 5.85 1.11
CA GLU A 155 -11.92 6.72 0.16
C GLU A 155 -10.55 7.17 0.70
N VAL A 156 -9.54 7.17 -0.17
CA VAL A 156 -8.12 7.38 0.14
C VAL A 156 -7.54 8.46 -0.78
N ILE A 157 -7.01 9.52 -0.18
CA ILE A 157 -6.18 10.51 -0.86
C ILE A 157 -4.77 9.93 -1.01
N VAL A 158 -4.22 10.08 -2.22
CA VAL A 158 -2.87 9.65 -2.57
C VAL A 158 -2.00 10.87 -2.87
N GLU A 159 -0.97 11.07 -2.06
CA GLU A 159 0.04 12.13 -2.23
C GLU A 159 1.42 11.50 -2.40
N VAL A 160 2.34 12.30 -2.94
CA VAL A 160 3.75 11.93 -3.08
C VAL A 160 4.64 13.02 -2.53
N ILE A 161 5.66 12.59 -1.80
CA ILE A 161 6.74 13.44 -1.29
C ILE A 161 8.02 13.05 -2.02
N TYR A 162 8.73 14.03 -2.56
CA TYR A 162 10.02 13.79 -3.21
C TYR A 162 10.90 15.03 -3.17
N THR A 163 12.18 14.87 -3.49
CA THR A 163 13.09 16.01 -3.69
C THR A 163 13.11 16.36 -5.17
N ASN A 164 12.74 17.60 -5.51
CA ASN A 164 12.73 18.08 -6.88
C ASN A 164 14.17 18.36 -7.39
N GLU A 165 14.28 18.74 -8.67
CA GLU A 165 15.57 19.02 -9.31
C GLU A 165 16.31 20.22 -8.69
N GLN A 166 15.59 21.12 -8.01
CA GLN A 166 16.16 22.24 -7.26
C GLN A 166 16.63 21.84 -5.85
N GLY A 167 16.52 20.56 -5.47
CA GLY A 167 16.90 20.08 -4.14
C GLY A 167 15.88 20.41 -3.03
N GLN A 168 14.67 20.81 -3.40
CA GLN A 168 13.61 21.14 -2.46
C GLN A 168 12.70 19.92 -2.25
N MET A 169 12.34 19.67 -1.00
CA MET A 169 11.31 18.69 -0.68
C MET A 169 9.94 19.26 -1.06
N VAL A 170 9.21 18.54 -1.90
CA VAL A 170 7.88 18.89 -2.37
C VAL A 170 6.89 17.80 -2.01
N THR A 171 5.65 18.22 -1.74
CA THR A 171 4.49 17.32 -1.57
C THR A 171 3.45 17.71 -2.60
N GLU A 172 2.98 16.76 -3.40
CA GLU A 172 1.95 16.98 -4.41
C GLU A 172 0.91 15.85 -4.38
N PRO A 173 -0.37 16.13 -4.70
CA PRO A 173 -1.35 15.07 -4.93
C PRO A 173 -0.99 14.33 -6.22
N ILE A 174 -1.14 12.99 -6.22
CA ILE A 174 -0.66 12.14 -7.31
C ILE A 174 -1.32 12.46 -8.66
N ARG A 175 -2.54 13.02 -8.65
CA ARG A 175 -3.25 13.45 -9.86
C ARG A 175 -2.44 14.41 -10.74
N ARG A 176 -1.51 15.19 -10.17
CA ARG A 176 -0.67 16.13 -10.95
C ARG A 176 0.29 15.41 -11.88
N TRP A 177 0.63 14.16 -11.56
CA TRP A 177 1.50 13.29 -12.37
C TRP A 177 0.77 12.63 -13.54
N ILE A 178 -0.54 12.88 -13.67
CA ILE A 178 -1.40 12.29 -14.69
C ILE A 178 -1.97 13.42 -15.56
N ARG A 179 -2.06 13.18 -16.86
CA ARG A 179 -2.72 14.09 -17.80
C ARG A 179 -3.57 13.31 -18.79
N ASP A 180 -4.59 13.97 -19.30
CA ASP A 180 -5.32 13.52 -20.47
C ASP A 180 -4.40 13.51 -21.70
N HIS A 181 -4.49 12.47 -22.52
CA HIS A 181 -3.68 12.33 -23.74
C HIS A 181 -3.93 13.46 -24.76
N LEU A 182 -5.20 13.88 -24.89
CA LEU A 182 -5.58 14.97 -25.79
C LEU A 182 -5.25 16.35 -25.21
N GLY A 183 -4.98 16.42 -23.89
CA GLY A 183 -4.71 17.64 -23.15
C GLY A 183 -5.96 18.52 -22.98
N GLU A 184 -7.15 17.97 -23.16
CA GLU A 184 -8.42 18.69 -23.12
C GLU A 184 -8.98 18.75 -21.71
N ASN A 185 -8.64 17.77 -20.87
CA ASN A 185 -9.20 17.61 -19.53
C ASN A 185 -8.10 17.55 -18.46
N GLU A 186 -8.41 18.07 -17.28
CA GLU A 186 -7.63 17.80 -16.07
C GLU A 186 -7.98 16.41 -15.53
N PHE A 187 -7.00 15.73 -14.94
CA PHE A 187 -7.28 14.47 -14.24
C PHE A 187 -8.27 14.73 -13.10
N PRO A 188 -9.35 13.92 -12.95
CA PRO A 188 -10.39 14.16 -11.95
C PRO A 188 -9.83 14.26 -10.52
N ASP A 189 -10.25 15.28 -9.77
CA ASP A 189 -9.92 15.40 -8.35
C ASP A 189 -10.83 14.49 -7.52
N ARG A 190 -10.51 13.19 -7.51
CA ARG A 190 -11.24 12.16 -6.77
C ARG A 190 -10.27 11.31 -5.95
N PRO A 191 -10.69 10.88 -4.74
CA PRO A 191 -9.92 9.90 -3.98
C PRO A 191 -9.99 8.52 -4.64
N TRP A 192 -9.00 7.68 -4.33
CA TRP A 192 -9.00 6.27 -4.66
C TRP A 192 -9.88 5.50 -3.67
N THR A 193 -10.45 4.38 -4.09
CA THR A 193 -11.26 3.52 -3.24
C THR A 193 -10.39 2.39 -2.67
N PHE A 194 -10.47 2.16 -1.36
CA PHE A 194 -9.81 1.01 -0.73
C PHE A 194 -10.54 -0.30 -1.07
N GLY A 195 -10.26 -0.85 -2.25
CA GLY A 195 -10.86 -2.10 -2.73
C GLY A 195 -10.34 -3.33 -1.98
N GLY A 196 -9.09 -3.30 -1.54
CA GLY A 196 -8.50 -4.34 -0.69
C GLY A 196 -8.12 -5.64 -1.41
N SER A 197 -7.98 -5.62 -2.74
CA SER A 197 -7.64 -6.79 -3.57
C SER A 197 -8.57 -8.00 -3.30
N ARG A 198 -8.08 -9.22 -3.53
CA ARG A 198 -8.80 -10.47 -3.25
C ARG A 198 -7.88 -11.56 -2.70
N MET A 199 -8.45 -12.41 -1.85
CA MET A 199 -7.84 -13.69 -1.51
C MET A 199 -8.23 -14.70 -2.58
N ARG A 200 -7.25 -15.45 -3.11
CA ARG A 200 -7.51 -16.54 -4.05
C ARG A 200 -6.72 -17.78 -3.66
N GLN A 201 -7.21 -18.93 -4.11
CA GLN A 201 -6.46 -20.17 -3.99
C GLN A 201 -5.08 -20.02 -4.63
N ALA A 202 -4.06 -20.39 -3.87
CA ALA A 202 -2.69 -20.34 -4.34
C ALA A 202 -2.45 -21.40 -5.42
N PRO A 203 -1.55 -21.14 -6.39
CA PRO A 203 -1.01 -22.20 -7.24
C PRO A 203 -0.43 -23.35 -6.38
N PRO A 204 -0.55 -24.62 -6.81
CA PRO A 204 -0.15 -25.77 -6.00
C PRO A 204 1.33 -25.77 -5.55
N ASP A 205 2.20 -25.12 -6.31
CA ASP A 205 3.64 -25.01 -6.10
C ASP A 205 4.06 -23.95 -5.06
N PHE A 206 3.12 -23.13 -4.56
CA PHE A 206 3.43 -22.05 -3.61
C PHE A 206 3.53 -22.53 -2.15
N GLY A 207 3.09 -23.75 -1.85
CA GLY A 207 3.15 -24.32 -0.49
C GLY A 207 2.22 -23.66 0.54
N VAL A 208 1.32 -22.78 0.11
CA VAL A 208 0.27 -22.15 0.93
C VAL A 208 -1.10 -22.40 0.31
N ALA A 209 -2.18 -22.28 1.08
CA ALA A 209 -3.53 -22.54 0.58
C ALA A 209 -4.11 -21.36 -0.24
N GLU A 210 -3.84 -20.14 0.21
CA GLU A 210 -4.36 -18.91 -0.39
C GLU A 210 -3.26 -17.85 -0.50
N ILE A 211 -3.41 -16.97 -1.47
CA ILE A 211 -2.57 -15.78 -1.65
C ILE A 211 -3.46 -14.53 -1.67
N TYR A 212 -2.89 -13.44 -1.16
CA TYR A 212 -3.40 -12.09 -1.40
C TYR A 212 -2.96 -11.67 -2.80
N GLU A 213 -3.89 -11.44 -3.72
CA GLU A 213 -3.55 -11.37 -5.13
C GLU A 213 -2.62 -10.23 -5.51
N ALA A 214 -2.84 -9.04 -4.94
CA ALA A 214 -1.96 -7.90 -5.19
C ALA A 214 -0.51 -8.17 -4.77
N ASP A 215 -0.23 -9.03 -3.78
CA ASP A 215 1.15 -9.41 -3.43
C ASP A 215 1.86 -10.16 -4.57
N TYR A 216 1.09 -10.77 -5.47
CA TYR A 216 1.61 -11.54 -6.60
C TYR A 216 1.54 -10.75 -7.91
N SER A 217 0.42 -10.10 -8.19
CA SER A 217 0.24 -9.31 -9.42
C SER A 217 0.94 -7.96 -9.38
N GLY A 218 1.24 -7.46 -8.17
CA GLY A 218 1.82 -6.15 -7.94
C GLY A 218 0.85 -4.98 -8.09
N SER A 219 -0.46 -5.21 -8.10
CA SER A 219 -1.49 -4.17 -8.24
C SER A 219 -1.69 -3.37 -6.94
N VAL A 220 -0.78 -2.43 -6.64
CA VAL A 220 -0.82 -1.64 -5.39
C VAL A 220 -1.86 -0.52 -5.49
N ILE A 221 -1.73 0.38 -6.46
CA ILE A 221 -2.68 1.47 -6.72
C ILE A 221 -2.95 1.49 -8.22
N GLY A 222 -4.16 1.11 -8.63
CA GLY A 222 -4.56 1.05 -10.04
C GLY A 222 -5.21 2.32 -10.55
N LEU A 223 -5.11 2.51 -11.87
CA LEU A 223 -5.86 3.50 -12.63
C LEU A 223 -6.89 2.82 -13.55
N VAL A 224 -6.48 1.75 -14.21
CA VAL A 224 -7.31 0.84 -15.01
C VAL A 224 -7.85 -0.30 -14.13
N THR A 225 -9.00 -0.88 -14.49
CA THR A 225 -9.73 -1.89 -13.70
C THR A 225 -9.46 -3.31 -14.19
N PHE A 226 -8.45 -3.95 -13.57
CA PHE A 226 -8.12 -5.37 -13.63
C PHE A 226 -8.89 -6.20 -12.60
N GLY A 227 -9.33 -5.58 -11.50
CA GLY A 227 -10.13 -6.22 -10.45
C GLY A 227 -9.32 -6.98 -9.40
N ASP A 228 -8.04 -6.67 -9.26
CA ASP A 228 -7.13 -7.22 -8.26
C ASP A 228 -6.40 -6.14 -7.44
N GLU A 229 -6.71 -4.87 -7.67
CA GLU A 229 -6.01 -3.73 -7.08
C GLU A 229 -6.30 -3.58 -5.59
N MET A 230 -5.29 -3.16 -4.83
CA MET A 230 -5.48 -2.81 -3.42
C MET A 230 -6.19 -1.46 -3.27
N LEU A 231 -5.73 -0.42 -3.98
CA LEU A 231 -6.47 0.84 -4.15
C LEU A 231 -6.91 0.98 -5.61
N CYS A 232 -8.20 1.26 -5.81
CA CYS A 232 -8.82 1.32 -7.13
C CYS A 232 -9.17 2.76 -7.48
N PHE A 233 -9.00 3.15 -8.74
CA PHE A 233 -9.63 4.36 -9.25
C PHE A 233 -11.16 4.19 -9.19
N PRO A 234 -11.94 5.20 -8.74
CA PRO A 234 -13.38 5.03 -8.51
C PRO A 234 -14.19 4.83 -9.79
N GLU A 235 -13.67 5.27 -10.94
CA GLU A 235 -14.27 4.99 -12.24
C GLU A 235 -13.73 3.68 -12.80
N VAL A 236 -14.63 2.88 -13.38
CA VAL A 236 -14.28 1.59 -13.98
C VAL A 236 -13.80 1.83 -15.40
N LEU A 237 -12.49 1.69 -15.59
CA LEU A 237 -11.82 1.78 -16.89
C LEU A 237 -11.42 0.36 -17.33
N PRO A 238 -12.03 -0.22 -18.38
CA PRO A 238 -11.67 -1.55 -18.88
C PRO A 238 -10.21 -1.68 -19.31
N ASP A 239 -9.58 -2.82 -19.02
CA ASP A 239 -8.18 -3.15 -19.37
C ASP A 239 -8.02 -3.67 -20.81
N GLN A 240 -9.01 -3.43 -21.67
CA GLN A 240 -8.98 -3.88 -23.07
C GLN A 240 -9.14 -2.70 -24.02
N VAL A 241 -8.09 -2.45 -24.80
CA VAL A 241 -8.02 -1.34 -25.77
C VAL A 241 -9.16 -1.38 -26.80
N ASP A 242 -9.59 -2.57 -27.21
CA ASP A 242 -10.71 -2.74 -28.15
C ASP A 242 -12.08 -2.38 -27.54
N ILE A 243 -12.16 -2.33 -26.20
CA ILE A 243 -13.37 -1.95 -25.45
C ILE A 243 -13.35 -0.47 -25.11
N GLN A 244 -12.22 0.01 -24.57
CA GLN A 244 -12.01 1.42 -24.26
C GLN A 244 -10.52 1.76 -24.49
N PRO A 245 -10.21 2.74 -25.35
CA PRO A 245 -8.83 3.16 -25.55
C PRO A 245 -8.28 3.83 -24.28
N PRO A 246 -6.96 3.76 -24.03
CA PRO A 246 -6.36 4.43 -22.89
C PRO A 246 -6.52 5.96 -23.02
N GLU A 247 -6.85 6.61 -21.91
CA GLU A 247 -7.13 8.06 -21.86
C GLU A 247 -6.01 8.84 -21.16
N TRP A 248 -5.28 8.17 -20.26
CA TRP A 248 -4.38 8.81 -19.30
C TRP A 248 -2.92 8.50 -19.57
N GLU A 249 -2.11 9.54 -19.54
CA GLU A 249 -0.65 9.47 -19.71
C GLU A 249 0.10 10.10 -18.55
N VAL A 250 1.39 9.81 -18.50
CA VAL A 250 2.35 10.49 -17.63
C VAL A 250 2.40 11.99 -17.93
N ASN A 251 2.23 12.82 -16.90
CA ASN A 251 2.52 14.24 -16.96
C ASN A 251 3.97 14.52 -16.56
N SER A 252 4.88 14.43 -17.55
CA SER A 252 6.32 14.60 -17.38
C SER A 252 6.76 15.96 -16.79
N LYS A 253 5.86 16.95 -16.70
CA LYS A 253 6.12 18.23 -16.03
C LYS A 253 6.21 18.10 -14.50
N HIS A 254 5.58 17.07 -13.92
CA HIS A 254 5.49 16.85 -12.48
C HIS A 254 6.30 15.65 -12.00
N VAL A 255 6.36 14.59 -12.82
CA VAL A 255 7.06 13.37 -12.46
C VAL A 255 8.57 13.62 -12.40
N PRO A 256 9.24 13.34 -11.28
CA PRO A 256 10.70 13.44 -11.21
C PRO A 256 11.34 12.37 -12.12
N ARG A 257 12.62 12.57 -12.45
CA ARG A 257 13.35 11.63 -13.31
C ARG A 257 13.25 10.19 -12.77
N PRO A 258 13.11 9.17 -13.65
CA PRO A 258 13.10 7.78 -13.21
C PRO A 258 14.32 7.44 -12.36
N GLY A 259 14.12 6.65 -11.31
CA GLY A 259 15.10 6.38 -10.27
C GLY A 259 15.07 7.35 -9.09
N THR A 260 14.29 8.43 -9.14
CA THR A 260 14.11 9.34 -8.00
C THR A 260 13.34 8.65 -6.87
N ALA A 261 13.92 8.65 -5.67
CA ALA A 261 13.25 8.16 -4.47
C ALA A 261 12.06 9.07 -4.10
N VAL A 262 10.94 8.44 -3.78
CA VAL A 262 9.70 9.11 -3.37
C VAL A 262 9.11 8.42 -2.15
N THR A 263 8.27 9.13 -1.41
CA THR A 263 7.42 8.56 -0.37
C THR A 263 5.97 8.76 -0.79
N VAL A 264 5.22 7.67 -0.90
CA VAL A 264 3.77 7.72 -1.11
C VAL A 264 3.10 7.91 0.25
N VAL A 265 2.12 8.80 0.32
CA VAL A 265 1.34 9.09 1.53
C VAL A 265 -0.13 8.80 1.24
N LEU A 266 -0.73 7.94 2.05
CA LEU A 266 -2.13 7.57 1.99
C LEU A 266 -2.87 8.12 3.22
N ARG A 267 -4.02 8.76 2.98
CA ARG A 267 -4.88 9.35 4.03
C ARG A 267 -6.35 9.11 3.72
N PRO A 268 -7.23 8.98 4.73
CA PRO A 268 -8.67 8.99 4.47
C PRO A 268 -9.11 10.31 3.81
N ALA A 269 -10.06 10.23 2.88
CA ALA A 269 -10.58 11.41 2.16
C ALA A 269 -11.61 12.24 2.94
N GLY A 270 -12.08 11.74 4.10
CA GLY A 270 -12.99 12.42 5.01
C GLY A 270 -12.56 12.28 6.48
N GLU A 271 -13.03 13.22 7.33
CA GLU A 271 -12.77 13.23 8.78
C GLU A 271 -13.37 12.02 9.51
#